data_AF-A0A3D3M262-F1
#
_entry.id   AF-A0A3D3M262-F1
#
_cell.length_a   1.000
_cell.length_b   1.000
_cell.length_c   1.000
_cell.angle_alpha   90.00
_cell.angle_beta   90.00
_cell.angle_gamma   90.00
#
_symmetry.space_group_name_H-M   'P 1'
#
loop_
_entity.id
_entity.type
_entity.pdbx_description
1 polymer ?
#
loop_
_entity_poly.entity_id
_entity_poly.type
_entity_poly.pdbx_seq_one_letter_code
_entity_poly.pdbx_strand_id
1 'polypeptide(L)'
;LEFADCKVDATALQGSQGERLVSFDADSAYQPTPVVPRASIGATPVQGPLIIESYDTTIVVPPGCSAHADSIGNITIDIQETRV
;
A
#
# COMPACT_ATOMS: atom_id res chain seq x y z
N LEU A 1 -0.29 -22.35 -15.84
CA LEU A 1 0.44 -21.12 -15.46
C LEU A 1 0.82 -21.29 -14.00
N GLU A 2 2.11 -21.31 -13.69
CA GLU A 2 2.61 -21.34 -12.32
C GLU A 2 2.89 -19.90 -11.90
N PHE A 3 1.95 -19.29 -11.17
CA PHE A 3 2.02 -17.87 -10.80
C PHE A 3 3.07 -17.57 -9.72
N ALA A 4 3.60 -18.61 -9.06
CA ALA A 4 4.58 -18.49 -7.99
C ALA A 4 5.98 -18.02 -8.46
N ASP A 5 6.26 -18.07 -9.76
CA ASP A 5 7.54 -17.64 -10.35
C ASP A 5 7.43 -16.33 -11.14
N CYS A 6 6.30 -15.62 -11.02
CA CYS A 6 6.12 -14.33 -11.69
C CYS A 6 7.13 -13.31 -11.16
N LYS A 7 7.92 -12.73 -12.07
CA LYS A 7 8.82 -11.61 -11.78
C LYS A 7 8.19 -10.33 -12.28
N VAL A 8 8.12 -9.33 -11.40
CA VAL A 8 7.64 -7.98 -11.75
C VAL A 8 8.82 -7.15 -12.26
N ASP A 9 8.61 -6.42 -13.35
CA ASP A 9 9.59 -5.45 -13.85
C ASP A 9 9.77 -4.32 -12.82
N ALA A 10 11.02 -4.00 -12.45
CA ALA A 10 11.32 -2.98 -11.45
C ALA A 10 10.81 -1.58 -11.84
N THR A 11 10.68 -1.29 -13.14
CA THR A 11 10.10 -0.03 -13.62
C THR A 11 8.62 0.09 -13.28
N ALA A 12 7.89 -1.03 -13.26
CA ALA A 12 6.49 -1.06 -12.84
C ALA A 12 6.32 -0.84 -11.32
N LEU A 13 7.41 -0.87 -10.53
CA LEU A 13 7.37 -0.62 -9.09
C LEU A 13 7.74 0.83 -8.71
N GLN A 14 8.09 1.67 -9.69
CA GLN A 14 8.40 3.08 -9.46
C GLN A 14 7.15 3.87 -9.09
N GLY A 15 7.28 4.76 -8.12
CA GLY A 15 6.22 5.65 -7.65
C GLY A 15 6.80 6.90 -7.00
N SER A 16 5.92 7.82 -6.58
CA SER A 16 6.35 9.04 -5.90
C SER A 16 6.55 8.80 -4.40
N GLN A 17 7.45 9.56 -3.79
CA GLN A 17 7.58 9.65 -2.33
C GLN A 17 7.16 11.05 -1.89
N GLY A 18 6.34 11.12 -0.83
CA GLY A 18 5.89 12.40 -0.29
C GLY A 18 4.81 12.23 0.76
N GLU A 19 4.00 13.27 0.91
CA GLU A 19 2.86 13.29 1.82
C GLU A 19 1.67 13.94 1.12
N ARG A 20 0.46 13.43 1.36
CA ARG A 20 -0.79 13.99 0.84
C ARG A 20 -1.83 14.06 1.95
N LEU A 21 -2.68 15.08 1.89
CA LEU A 21 -3.86 15.17 2.73
C LEU A 21 -4.92 14.20 2.20
N VAL A 22 -5.36 13.26 3.05
CA VAL A 22 -6.35 12.23 2.70
C VAL A 22 -7.45 12.18 3.75
N SER A 23 -8.70 12.10 3.30
CA SER A 23 -9.87 11.77 4.11
C SER A 23 -10.27 10.33 3.78
N PHE A 24 -10.46 9.49 4.81
CA PHE A 24 -10.69 8.05 4.66
C PHE A 24 -12.17 7.65 4.82
N ASP A 25 -12.96 8.54 5.42
CA ASP A 25 -14.41 8.42 5.60
C ASP A 25 -15.07 9.76 5.27
N ALA A 26 -16.32 9.74 4.80
CA ALA A 26 -17.04 10.94 4.37
C ALA A 26 -17.10 12.04 5.44
N ASP A 27 -17.14 11.66 6.72
CA ASP A 27 -17.23 12.58 7.86
C ASP A 27 -15.87 12.85 8.54
N SER A 28 -14.78 12.29 8.01
CA SER A 28 -13.43 12.44 8.59
C SER A 28 -12.68 13.65 8.01
N ALA A 29 -11.98 14.38 8.87
CA ALA A 29 -11.06 15.42 8.43
C ALA A 29 -9.91 14.84 7.60
N TYR A 30 -9.37 15.64 6.68
CA TYR A 30 -8.15 15.27 5.98
C TYR A 30 -6.98 15.16 6.96
N GLN A 31 -6.20 14.09 6.83
CA GLN A 31 -4.98 13.88 7.60
C GLN A 31 -3.75 13.74 6.69
N PRO A 32 -2.58 14.26 7.08
CA PRO A 32 -1.33 14.01 6.36
C PRO A 32 -1.04 12.51 6.31
N THR A 33 -0.88 11.99 5.11
CA THR A 33 -0.71 10.56 4.84
C THR A 33 0.53 10.35 3.97
N PRO A 34 1.47 9.48 4.37
CA PRO A 34 2.63 9.16 3.55
C PRO A 34 2.24 8.56 2.20
N VAL A 35 2.94 9.00 1.16
CA VAL A 35 2.93 8.39 -0.17
C VAL A 35 4.28 7.75 -0.39
N VAL A 36 4.31 6.46 -0.71
CA VAL A 36 5.55 5.71 -0.94
C VAL A 36 5.49 4.95 -2.26
N PRO A 37 6.63 4.76 -2.94
CA PRO A 37 6.67 3.91 -4.12
C PRO A 37 6.40 2.44 -3.74
N ARG A 38 5.72 1.68 -4.60
CA ARG A 38 5.49 0.24 -4.42
C ARG A 38 6.79 -0.54 -4.16
N ALA A 39 7.89 -0.13 -4.80
CA ALA A 39 9.23 -0.71 -4.59
C ALA A 39 9.74 -0.61 -3.14
N SER A 40 9.18 0.26 -2.30
CA SER A 40 9.58 0.40 -0.89
C SER A 40 8.88 -0.58 0.06
N ILE A 41 7.86 -1.30 -0.41
CA ILE A 41 7.11 -2.26 0.40
C ILE A 41 7.77 -3.63 0.30
N GLY A 42 8.26 -4.13 1.43
CA GLY A 42 8.87 -5.45 1.57
C GLY A 42 8.01 -6.40 2.40
N ALA A 43 8.61 -7.51 2.84
CA ALA A 43 7.94 -8.51 3.67
C ALA A 43 7.55 -8.03 5.07
N THR A 44 8.19 -6.97 5.57
CA THR A 44 7.85 -6.38 6.87
C THR A 44 6.57 -5.53 6.75
N PRO A 45 5.51 -5.81 7.54
CA PRO A 45 4.29 -5.02 7.48
C PRO A 45 4.49 -3.55 7.84
N VAL A 46 3.91 -2.68 7.03
CA VAL A 46 3.84 -1.24 7.26
C VAL A 46 2.41 -0.88 7.66
N GLN A 47 2.26 -0.13 8.75
CA GLN A 47 0.94 0.28 9.26
C GLN A 47 0.37 1.43 8.40
N GLY A 48 -0.94 1.38 8.14
CA GLY A 48 -1.68 2.51 7.61
C GLY A 48 -1.95 3.59 8.68
N PRO A 49 -2.39 4.80 8.28
CA PRO A 49 -2.75 5.20 6.92
C PRO A 49 -1.52 5.35 6.01
N LEU A 50 -1.60 4.80 4.80
CA LEU A 50 -0.51 4.82 3.82
C LEU A 50 -1.07 4.78 2.40
N ILE A 51 -0.45 5.56 1.49
CA ILE A 51 -0.69 5.46 0.04
C ILE A 51 0.54 4.83 -0.61
N ILE A 52 0.34 3.77 -1.38
CA ILE A 52 1.39 3.13 -2.16
C ILE A 52 1.11 3.43 -3.63
N GLU A 53 2.07 4.04 -4.32
CA GLU A 53 1.96 4.35 -5.76
C GLU A 53 2.93 3.49 -6.58
N SER A 54 2.43 3.03 -7.72
CA SER A 54 3.21 2.58 -8.86
C SER A 54 2.79 3.36 -10.10
N TYR A 55 3.52 3.18 -11.21
CA TYR A 55 3.17 3.79 -12.50
C TYR A 55 1.73 3.51 -12.96
N ASP A 56 1.21 2.32 -12.64
CA ASP A 56 -0.09 1.82 -13.11
C ASP A 56 -1.16 1.71 -12.02
N THR A 57 -0.80 1.88 -10.75
CA THR A 57 -1.67 1.56 -9.62
C THR A 57 -1.48 2.54 -8.47
N THR A 58 -2.58 2.89 -7.81
CA THR A 58 -2.57 3.52 -6.49
C THR A 58 -3.28 2.59 -5.51
N ILE A 59 -2.59 2.19 -4.45
CA ILE A 59 -3.11 1.31 -3.41
C ILE A 59 -3.28 2.15 -2.14
N VAL A 60 -4.47 2.08 -1.55
CA VAL A 60 -4.80 2.75 -0.29
C VAL A 60 -4.74 1.72 0.83
N VAL A 61 -3.96 2.00 1.87
CA VAL A 61 -3.94 1.23 3.13
C VAL A 61 -4.65 2.08 4.18
N PRO A 62 -5.89 1.73 4.59
CA PRO A 62 -6.65 2.51 5.55
C PRO A 62 -6.03 2.54 6.94
N PRO A 63 -6.43 3.48 7.81
CA PRO A 63 -6.14 3.42 9.24
C PRO A 63 -6.54 2.05 9.84
N GLY A 64 -5.70 1.51 10.74
CA GLY A 64 -5.95 0.22 11.39
C GLY A 64 -5.65 -1.02 10.52
N CYS A 65 -5.28 -0.83 9.26
CA CYS A 65 -4.80 -1.91 8.39
C CYS A 65 -3.27 -1.91 8.31
N SER A 66 -2.68 -3.02 7.88
CA SER A 66 -1.26 -3.07 7.49
C SER A 66 -1.08 -3.66 6.11
N ALA A 67 0.01 -3.28 5.44
CA ALA A 67 0.37 -3.81 4.13
C ALA A 67 1.79 -4.37 4.10
N HIS A 68 1.98 -5.46 3.36
CA HIS A 68 3.29 -6.07 3.09
C HIS A 68 3.32 -6.65 1.68
N ALA A 69 4.53 -6.89 1.16
CA ALA A 69 4.74 -7.56 -0.12
C ALA A 69 5.08 -9.03 0.10
N ASP A 70 4.49 -9.93 -0.69
CA ASP A 70 4.90 -11.33 -0.75
C ASP A 70 6.15 -11.54 -1.63
N SER A 71 6.60 -12.79 -1.77
CA SER A 71 7.81 -13.14 -2.53
C SER A 71 7.76 -12.83 -4.02
N ILE A 72 6.55 -12.65 -4.59
CA ILE A 72 6.33 -12.32 -6.01
C ILE A 72 5.87 -10.87 -6.21
N GLY A 73 5.80 -10.09 -5.14
CA GLY A 73 5.51 -8.66 -5.17
C GLY A 73 4.02 -8.32 -5.14
N ASN A 74 3.14 -9.26 -4.80
CA ASN A 74 1.75 -8.92 -4.48
C ASN A 74 1.72 -8.10 -3.19
N ILE A 75 0.85 -7.09 -3.14
CA ILE A 75 0.61 -6.32 -1.93
C ILE A 75 -0.58 -6.93 -1.20
N THR A 76 -0.32 -7.50 -0.03
CA THR A 76 -1.35 -8.03 0.87
C THR A 76 -1.71 -6.97 1.90
N ILE A 77 -3.01 -6.70 2.05
CA ILE A 77 -3.54 -5.80 3.09
C ILE A 77 -4.21 -6.66 4.15
N ASP A 78 -3.68 -6.62 5.37
CA ASP A 78 -4.28 -7.22 6.54
C ASP A 78 -5.28 -6.23 7.15
N ILE A 79 -6.55 -6.59 7.09
CA ILE A 79 -7.63 -5.85 7.74
C ILE A 79 -7.78 -6.33 9.18
N GLN A 80 -7.68 -5.41 10.14
CA GLN A 80 -8.07 -5.73 11.51
C GLN A 80 -9.59 -5.57 11.59
N GLU A 81 -10.31 -6.68 11.79
CA GLU A 81 -11.73 -6.60 12.14
C GLU A 81 -11.88 -5.93 13.50
N THR A 82 -12.23 -4.65 13.50
CA THR A 82 -12.81 -4.01 14.68
C THR A 82 -14.19 -4.62 14.87
N ARG A 83 -14.30 -5.64 15.73
CA ARG A 83 -15.61 -6.12 16.19
C ARG A 83 -16.32 -4.96 16.89
N VAL A 84 -17.36 -4.44 16.23
CA VAL A 84 -18.35 -3.54 16.81
C VAL A 84 -19.40 -4.32 17.59
#